data_AF-A0AAU2IG92-F1
#
_entry.id   AF-A0AAU2IG92-F1
#
_cell.length_a   1.000
_cell.length_b   1.000
_cell.length_c   1.000
_cell.angle_alpha   90.00
_cell.angle_beta   90.00
_cell.angle_gamma   90.00
#
_symmetry.space_group_name_H-M   'P 1'
#
loop_
_entity.id
_entity.type
_entity.pdbx_description
1 polymer ?
#
loop_
_entity_poly.entity_id
_entity_poly.type
_entity_poly.pdbx_seq_one_letter_code
_entity_poly.pdbx_strand_id
1 'polypeptide(L)'
;MSPLARISTSYTPRFAEFAFEPGFTAAVDQHVAELRDKLEAGGGALQPQAPDREVLSDYALGFLDALAENGWREPVGHDYAVCRLTAISWLVRRHDLA
;
A
#
# COMPACT_ATOMS: atom_id res chain seq x y z
N MET A 1 -9.60 3.95 -15.03
CA MET A 1 -9.53 3.67 -13.59
C MET A 1 -8.15 4.12 -13.10
N SER A 2 -8.06 4.86 -11.99
CA SER A 2 -6.77 5.30 -11.43
C SER A 2 -5.94 4.09 -10.96
N PRO A 3 -4.60 4.18 -10.89
CA PRO A 3 -3.77 3.13 -10.30
C PRO A 3 -4.20 2.77 -8.87
N LEU A 4 -4.55 3.79 -8.08
CA LEU A 4 -5.02 3.63 -6.70
C LEU A 4 -6.37 2.91 -6.61
N ALA A 5 -7.34 3.24 -7.47
CA ALA A 5 -8.61 2.51 -7.53
C ALA A 5 -8.42 1.05 -7.96
N ARG A 6 -7.48 0.78 -8.89
CA ARG A 6 -7.14 -0.58 -9.30
C ARG A 6 -6.58 -1.40 -8.14
N ILE A 7 -5.56 -0.87 -7.46
CA ILE A 7 -4.93 -1.51 -6.30
C ILE A 7 -5.94 -1.69 -5.17
N SER A 8 -6.72 -0.66 -4.86
CA SER A 8 -7.72 -0.73 -3.79
C SER A 8 -8.76 -1.82 -4.06
N THR A 9 -9.26 -1.92 -5.29
CA THR A 9 -10.22 -2.97 -5.66
C THR A 9 -9.62 -4.38 -5.54
N SER A 10 -8.35 -4.56 -5.94
CA SER A 10 -7.68 -5.87 -5.90
C SER A 10 -7.29 -6.31 -4.49
N TYR A 11 -6.83 -5.39 -3.63
CA TYR A 11 -6.18 -5.74 -2.36
C TYR A 11 -7.00 -5.43 -1.10
N THR A 12 -8.07 -4.61 -1.17
CA THR A 12 -8.99 -4.39 -0.04
C THR A 12 -9.62 -5.70 0.50
N PRO A 13 -9.99 -6.70 -0.33
CA PRO A 13 -10.55 -7.95 0.20
C PRO A 13 -9.64 -8.67 1.21
N ARG A 14 -8.31 -8.48 1.11
CA ARG A 14 -7.33 -9.06 2.04
C ARG A 14 -7.43 -8.50 3.46
N PHE A 15 -8.13 -7.39 3.68
CA PHE A 15 -8.34 -6.86 5.03
C PHE A 15 -9.13 -7.82 5.92
N ALA A 16 -9.92 -8.73 5.35
CA ALA A 16 -10.57 -9.80 6.11
C ALA A 16 -9.55 -10.72 6.80
N GLU A 17 -8.36 -10.89 6.22
CA GLU A 17 -7.28 -11.71 6.77
C GLU A 17 -6.69 -11.09 8.05
N PHE A 18 -6.81 -9.76 8.24
CA PHE A 18 -6.23 -9.09 9.42
C PHE A 18 -6.77 -9.58 10.76
N ALA A 19 -7.98 -10.16 10.76
CA ALA A 19 -8.60 -10.72 11.96
C ALA A 19 -8.00 -12.07 12.40
N PHE A 20 -7.28 -12.76 11.50
CA PHE A 20 -6.83 -14.14 11.72
C PHE A 20 -5.33 -14.36 11.46
N GLU A 21 -4.69 -13.47 10.70
CA GLU A 21 -3.28 -13.58 10.31
C GLU A 21 -2.43 -12.46 10.94
N PRO A 22 -2.02 -12.57 12.22
CA PRO A 22 -1.31 -11.49 12.92
C PRO A 22 0.05 -11.16 12.29
N GLY A 23 0.73 -12.15 11.69
CA GLY A 23 1.99 -11.93 10.97
C GLY A 23 1.80 -11.07 9.73
N PHE A 24 0.72 -11.29 8.98
CA PHE A 24 0.36 -10.48 7.82
C PHE A 24 -0.01 -9.06 8.24
N THR A 25 -0.85 -8.90 9.27
CA THR A 25 -1.22 -7.60 9.82
C THR A 25 0.02 -6.79 10.23
N ALA A 26 0.97 -7.41 10.93
CA ALA A 26 2.21 -6.75 11.34
C ALA A 26 3.06 -6.32 10.13
N ALA A 27 3.19 -7.18 9.10
CA ALA A 27 3.93 -6.85 7.89
C ALA A 27 3.28 -5.68 7.10
N VAL A 28 1.94 -5.66 7.02
CA VAL A 28 1.22 -4.56 6.37
C VAL A 28 1.38 -3.26 7.16
N ASP A 29 1.28 -3.29 8.49
CA ASP A 29 1.47 -2.11 9.34
C ASP A 29 2.88 -1.53 9.18
N GLN A 30 3.91 -2.38 9.14
CA GLN A 30 5.28 -1.94 8.85
C GLN A 30 5.37 -1.26 7.46
N HIS A 31 4.75 -1.83 6.43
CA HIS A 31 4.76 -1.19 5.11
C HIS A 31 3.97 0.12 5.07
N VAL A 32 2.89 0.27 5.85
CA VAL A 32 2.17 1.53 6.01
C VAL A 32 3.08 2.59 6.64
N ALA A 33 3.82 2.24 7.70
CA ALA A 33 4.80 3.13 8.31
C ALA A 33 5.88 3.55 7.30
N GLU A 34 6.51 2.59 6.62
CA GLU A 34 7.53 2.89 5.59
C GLU A 34 6.99 3.74 4.44
N LEU A 35 5.73 3.57 4.05
CA LEU A 35 5.10 4.40 3.01
C LEU A 35 4.92 5.83 3.50
N ARG A 36 4.45 6.03 4.74
CA ARG A 36 4.34 7.37 5.32
C ARG A 36 5.69 8.06 5.36
N ASP A 37 6.71 7.38 5.88
CA ASP A 37 8.08 7.91 5.96
C ASP A 37 8.62 8.31 4.57
N LYS A 38 8.32 7.53 3.53
CA LYS A 38 8.74 7.82 2.15
C LYS A 38 7.98 8.97 1.50
N LEU A 39 6.70 9.13 1.83
CA LEU A 39 5.79 10.09 1.19
C LEU A 39 5.73 11.44 1.91
N GLU A 40 6.23 11.53 3.15
CA GLU A 40 6.37 12.79 3.87
C GLU A 40 7.48 13.67 3.26
N ALA A 41 7.09 14.53 2.31
CA ALA A 41 7.93 15.58 1.77
C ALA A 41 7.97 16.79 2.72
N GLY A 42 8.74 16.70 3.81
CA GLY A 42 8.97 17.84 4.73
C GLY A 42 8.48 17.56 6.15
N GLY A 43 9.36 16.94 6.94
CA GLY A 43 9.04 16.39 8.25
C GLY A 43 8.69 17.40 9.35
N GLY A 44 8.18 16.83 10.45
CA GLY A 44 8.10 17.48 11.76
C GLY A 44 6.71 17.49 12.40
N ALA A 45 5.67 17.05 11.69
CA ALA A 45 4.35 16.94 12.30
C ALA A 45 4.34 15.80 13.33
N LEU A 46 3.94 16.12 14.57
CA LEU A 46 3.74 15.13 15.64
C LEU A 46 2.58 14.15 15.34
N GLN A 47 1.85 14.35 14.25
CA GLN A 47 0.78 13.47 13.78
C GLN A 47 1.01 13.09 12.31
N PRO A 48 0.88 11.79 11.96
CA PRO A 48 0.95 11.33 10.58
C PRO A 48 -0.09 12.06 9.73
N GLN A 49 0.35 12.74 8.68
CA GLN A 49 -0.55 13.41 7.72
C GLN A 49 -1.09 12.39 6.70
N ALA A 50 -2.21 12.75 6.07
CA ALA A 50 -2.65 12.02 4.89
C ALA A 50 -1.59 12.15 3.78
N PRO A 51 -1.21 11.06 3.08
CA PRO A 51 -0.31 11.19 1.95
C PRO A 51 -1.00 11.97 0.82
N ASP A 52 -0.22 12.75 0.08
CA ASP A 52 -0.69 13.37 -1.14
C ASP A 52 -1.12 12.29 -2.16
N ARG A 53 -2.29 12.48 -2.77
CA ARG A 53 -2.88 11.49 -3.69
C ARG A 53 -2.03 11.29 -4.94
N GLU A 54 -1.48 12.35 -5.51
CA GLU A 54 -0.66 12.28 -6.72
C GLU A 54 0.66 11.59 -6.40
N VAL A 55 1.31 11.96 -5.29
CA VAL A 55 2.57 11.32 -4.86
C VAL A 55 2.37 9.82 -4.57
N LEU A 56 1.27 9.44 -3.90
CA LEU A 56 0.96 8.02 -3.67
C LEU A 56 0.64 7.29 -4.98
N SER A 57 -0.06 7.93 -5.92
CA SER A 57 -0.37 7.37 -7.23
C SER A 57 0.90 7.13 -8.06
N ASP A 58 1.82 8.09 -8.08
CA ASP A 58 3.11 7.98 -8.79
C ASP A 58 3.98 6.88 -8.18
N TYR A 59 4.05 6.83 -6.85
CA TYR A 59 4.73 5.74 -6.15
C TYR A 59 4.13 4.37 -6.52
N ALA A 60 2.80 4.26 -6.50
CA ALA A 60 2.11 3.02 -6.80
C ALA A 60 2.33 2.58 -8.24
N LEU A 61 2.36 3.52 -9.20
CA LEU A 61 2.64 3.24 -10.60
C LEU A 61 4.07 2.72 -10.77
N GLY A 62 5.06 3.43 -10.24
CA GLY A 62 6.47 3.00 -10.32
C GLY A 62 6.71 1.65 -9.63
N PHE A 63 6.00 1.36 -8.54
CA PHE A 63 6.07 0.05 -7.88
C PHE A 63 5.49 -1.06 -8.77
N LEU A 64 4.33 -0.83 -9.39
CA LEU A 64 3.71 -1.80 -10.30
C LEU A 64 4.57 -2.05 -11.55
N ASP A 65 5.19 -1.00 -12.10
CA ASP A 65 6.09 -1.12 -13.25
C ASP A 65 7.32 -1.96 -12.89
N ALA A 66 7.94 -1.70 -11.73
CA ALA A 66 9.04 -2.52 -11.24
C ALA A 66 8.64 -3.99 -11.01
N LEU A 67 7.43 -4.28 -10.54
CA LEU A 67 6.94 -5.66 -10.43
C LEU A 67 6.79 -6.32 -11.81
N ALA A 68 6.26 -5.58 -12.79
CA ALA A 68 6.11 -6.08 -14.15
C ALA A 68 7.46 -6.35 -14.82
N GLU A 69 8.44 -5.44 -14.68
CA GLU A 69 9.79 -5.60 -15.20
C GLU A 69 10.52 -6.81 -14.61
N ASN A 70 10.32 -7.10 -13.32
CA ASN A 70 10.89 -8.27 -12.66
C ASN A 70 10.10 -9.56 -12.90
N GLY A 71 9.04 -9.51 -13.72
CA GLY A 71 8.20 -10.68 -14.03
C GLY A 71 7.43 -11.23 -12.83
N TRP A 72 7.19 -10.39 -11.82
CA TRP A 72 6.49 -10.79 -10.60
C TRP A 72 5.07 -11.29 -10.92
N ARG A 73 4.67 -12.37 -10.23
CA ARG A 73 3.33 -12.92 -10.28
C ARG A 73 2.85 -13.11 -8.85
N GLU A 74 1.63 -12.70 -8.58
CA GLU A 74 1.06 -12.76 -7.24
C GLU A 74 1.07 -14.21 -6.69
N PRO A 75 1.66 -14.45 -5.51
CA PRO A 75 1.67 -15.77 -4.89
C PRO A 75 0.32 -16.07 -4.21
N VAL A 76 0.10 -17.35 -3.87
CA VAL A 76 -1.07 -17.80 -3.10
C VAL A 76 -1.07 -17.26 -1.65
N GLY A 77 0.08 -16.79 -1.15
CA GLY A 77 0.25 -16.22 0.19
C GLY A 77 0.62 -14.74 0.18
N HIS A 78 1.40 -14.32 1.17
CA HIS A 78 1.86 -12.94 1.32
C HIS A 78 3.37 -12.88 1.11
N ASP A 79 3.79 -12.20 0.05
CA ASP A 79 5.16 -11.76 -0.10
C ASP A 79 5.25 -10.24 0.10
N TYR A 80 6.45 -9.70 -0.06
CA TYR A 80 6.69 -8.27 0.05
C TYR A 80 5.73 -7.43 -0.81
N ALA A 81 5.47 -7.84 -2.04
CA ALA A 81 4.64 -7.09 -2.98
C ALA A 81 3.16 -7.13 -2.57
N VAL A 82 2.66 -8.29 -2.15
CA VAL A 82 1.29 -8.41 -1.59
C VAL A 82 1.13 -7.51 -0.37
N CYS A 83 2.09 -7.53 0.57
CA CYS A 83 2.00 -6.69 1.76
C CYS A 83 2.09 -5.19 1.40
N ARG A 84 2.95 -4.80 0.46
CA ARG A 84 3.07 -3.41 -0.02
C ARG A 84 1.80 -2.92 -0.72
N LEU A 85 1.22 -3.72 -1.61
CA LEU A 85 -0.01 -3.37 -2.33
C LEU A 85 -1.22 -3.31 -1.38
N THR A 86 -1.25 -4.20 -0.39
CA THR A 86 -2.26 -4.15 0.69
C THR A 86 -2.09 -2.89 1.53
N ALA A 87 -0.86 -2.49 1.89
CA ALA A 87 -0.59 -1.23 2.60
C ALA A 87 -1.02 0.01 1.81
N ILE A 88 -0.76 0.06 0.49
CA ILE A 88 -1.26 1.13 -0.39
C ILE A 88 -2.79 1.16 -0.36
N SER A 89 -3.47 0.01 -0.51
CA SER A 89 -4.93 -0.05 -0.45
C SER A 89 -5.49 0.42 0.90
N TRP A 90 -4.76 0.18 1.99
CA TRP A 90 -5.12 0.62 3.33
C TRP A 90 -5.05 2.15 3.44
N LEU A 91 -3.97 2.77 2.94
CA LEU A 91 -3.85 4.23 2.88
C LEU A 91 -4.94 4.87 2.02
N VAL A 92 -5.23 4.28 0.85
CA VAL A 92 -6.30 4.73 -0.04
C VAL A 92 -7.66 4.69 0.66
N ARG A 93 -8.00 3.59 1.34
CA ARG A 93 -9.27 3.46 2.06
C ARG A 93 -9.33 4.37 3.28
N ARG A 94 -8.23 4.51 4.02
CA ARG A 94 -8.17 5.31 5.26
C ARG A 94 -8.36 6.80 4.99
N HIS A 95 -7.90 7.28 3.84
CA HIS A 95 -7.89 8.71 3.47
C HIS A 95 -8.80 9.05 2.28
N ASP A 96 -9.61 8.09 1.79
CA ASP A 96 -10.54 8.25 0.67
C ASP A 96 -9.87 8.76 -0.64
N LEU A 97 -8.80 8.07 -1.06
CA LEU A 97 -7.93 8.52 -2.17
C LEU A 97 -8.20 7.83 -3.52
N ALA A 98 -9.28 7.05 -3.65
CA ALA A 98 -9.54 6.21 -4.83
C ALA A 98 -9.68 7.00 -6.15
#